data_AF-A0A964ERX9-F1
#
_entry.id   AF-A0A964ERX9-F1
#
_cell.length_a   1.000
_cell.length_b   1.000
_cell.length_c   1.000
_cell.angle_alpha   90.00
_cell.angle_beta   90.00
_cell.angle_gamma   90.00
#
_symmetry.space_group_name_H-M   'P 1'
#
loop_
_entity.id
_entity.type
_entity.pdbx_description
1 polymer ?
#
loop_
_entity_poly.entity_id
_entity_poly.type
_entity_poly.pdbx_seq_one_letter_code
_entity_poly.pdbx_strand_id
1 'polypeptide(L)'
;MAQRVEYETLPGTRYDQYIPKLRLILGALNAPDGKDFKSFRENLRRLGLWDRDRAEQMLSLIDLQWDRKSVQVGALARALMEAGADDEKVKRLIFQRLKKDNVILVKYVLEALDVEGGGRLHSVHELYRMVTSYVYPGTYITLPNFQAWIDWLAASGHIKLVGIRWALSDLGLAVIPELRSIDVEEILEDMAEEAEEEDDEDDLLAGVSAPAPAQVEAPAAAEDDEDEEFGDLPPEPAPPSAAAIAQAEAAFEEAFETPLAALVPEVERGAPSAAAAPRTPLAPAPRPRPARVVADAQAVAGLVDRATAMWRELGDWPSWTAPALGVEGEQTTGDALLVELGTLAALVEGLPPQPQGFAFVKRLRGAGFFTILAEHGFGAALAAAGDLDSEPWVRAMAARLMPAHGISRRLAAEPGLIERLGAAGGGSAPVRVVRAELFGGAGEEAPFWVLRELVRLGALDAAAAGDALAVPTSALVRNAFRLGLTGRADVASFEELVSVSTAVTARFGADAGYGEALAALDRGLGLTA
;
A
#
# COMPACT_ATOMS: atom_id res chain seq x y z
N MET A 1 -21.32 -3.43 -27.56
CA MET A 1 -19.88 -3.80 -27.49
C MET A 1 -19.55 -4.53 -26.18
N ALA A 2 -18.85 -5.66 -26.22
CA ALA A 2 -18.44 -6.38 -25.01
C ALA A 2 -17.43 -5.60 -24.14
N GLN A 3 -17.75 -5.42 -22.85
CA GLN A 3 -16.85 -4.79 -21.88
C GLN A 3 -15.74 -5.75 -21.46
N ARG A 4 -14.49 -5.36 -21.66
CA ARG A 4 -13.34 -6.10 -21.12
C ARG A 4 -13.23 -5.85 -19.61
N VAL A 5 -13.17 -6.92 -18.83
CA VAL A 5 -12.94 -6.89 -17.37
C VAL A 5 -11.68 -7.66 -16.96
N GLU A 6 -11.02 -8.29 -17.91
CA GLU A 6 -9.81 -9.09 -17.72
C GLU A 6 -8.56 -8.28 -18.10
N TYR A 7 -7.83 -7.82 -17.09
CA TYR A 7 -6.58 -7.08 -17.25
C TYR A 7 -5.46 -7.73 -16.46
N GLU A 8 -4.25 -7.67 -16.98
CA GLU A 8 -3.08 -8.28 -16.34
C GLU A 8 -1.90 -7.30 -16.33
N THR A 9 -1.09 -7.41 -15.29
CA THR A 9 0.11 -6.57 -15.09
C THR A 9 1.30 -7.10 -15.87
N LEU A 10 2.27 -6.23 -16.15
CA LEU A 10 3.59 -6.70 -16.60
C LEU A 10 4.32 -7.34 -15.40
N PRO A 11 4.75 -8.63 -15.46
CA PRO A 11 5.36 -9.31 -14.33
C PRO A 11 6.52 -8.55 -13.69
N GLY A 12 6.49 -8.40 -12.37
CA GLY A 12 7.54 -7.72 -11.60
C GLY A 12 7.81 -6.27 -12.06
N THR A 13 6.81 -5.59 -12.62
CA THR A 13 6.96 -4.26 -13.23
C THR A 13 6.06 -3.26 -12.51
N ARG A 14 6.61 -2.10 -12.17
CA ARG A 14 5.83 -0.96 -11.69
C ARG A 14 5.23 -0.19 -12.86
N TYR A 15 4.05 0.42 -12.70
CA TYR A 15 3.33 1.12 -13.77
C TYR A 15 4.18 2.17 -14.53
N ASP A 16 5.11 2.85 -13.86
CA ASP A 16 6.00 3.85 -14.45
C ASP A 16 7.03 3.25 -15.43
N GLN A 17 7.21 1.93 -15.39
CA GLN A 17 8.09 1.18 -16.26
C GLN A 17 7.35 0.48 -17.41
N TYR A 18 6.01 0.56 -17.46
CA TYR A 18 5.22 -0.18 -18.46
C TYR A 18 5.57 0.25 -19.89
N ILE A 19 5.63 1.56 -20.16
CA ILE A 19 5.96 2.07 -21.50
C ILE A 19 7.39 1.68 -21.94
N PRO A 20 8.44 1.89 -21.12
CA PRO A 20 9.76 1.37 -21.44
C PRO A 20 9.79 -0.13 -21.73
N LYS A 21 9.10 -0.95 -20.92
CA LYS A 21 9.06 -2.41 -21.13
C LYS A 21 8.23 -2.80 -22.36
N LEU A 22 7.13 -2.12 -22.64
CA LEU A 22 6.36 -2.28 -23.88
C LEU A 22 7.23 -2.04 -25.11
N ARG A 23 8.10 -1.03 -25.09
CA ARG A 23 9.05 -0.79 -26.19
C ARG A 23 10.03 -1.94 -26.37
N LEU A 24 10.47 -2.59 -25.29
CA LEU A 24 11.32 -3.78 -25.38
C LEU A 24 10.57 -4.97 -26.00
N ILE A 25 9.30 -5.16 -25.60
CA ILE A 25 8.42 -6.19 -26.18
C ILE A 25 8.24 -5.96 -27.68
N LEU A 26 7.86 -4.73 -28.07
CA LEU A 26 7.66 -4.35 -29.47
C LEU A 26 8.96 -4.35 -30.27
N GLY A 27 10.09 -3.99 -29.64
CA GLY A 27 11.41 -4.07 -30.24
C GLY A 27 11.84 -5.51 -30.55
N ALA A 28 11.47 -6.47 -29.70
CA ALA A 28 11.73 -7.89 -29.94
C ALA A 28 11.03 -8.40 -31.20
N LEU A 29 9.83 -7.89 -31.51
CA LEU A 29 9.08 -8.25 -32.71
C LEU A 29 9.69 -7.68 -34.01
N ASN A 30 10.50 -6.62 -33.92
CA ASN A 30 11.21 -6.04 -35.05
C ASN A 30 12.53 -6.78 -35.38
N ALA A 31 12.96 -7.74 -34.54
CA ALA A 31 14.09 -8.58 -34.85
C ALA A 31 13.79 -9.50 -36.05
N PRO A 32 14.80 -9.95 -36.82
CA PRO A 32 14.59 -10.82 -37.98
C PRO A 32 13.80 -12.11 -37.67
N ASP A 33 13.97 -12.65 -36.47
CA ASP A 33 13.28 -13.82 -35.92
C ASP A 33 12.18 -13.44 -34.91
N GLY A 34 11.87 -12.14 -34.76
CA GLY A 34 10.95 -11.63 -33.76
C GLY A 34 9.51 -12.09 -33.93
N LYS A 35 9.12 -12.48 -35.14
CA LYS A 35 7.78 -13.04 -35.44
C LYS A 35 7.68 -14.54 -35.19
N ASP A 36 8.79 -15.24 -34.97
CA ASP A 36 8.78 -16.63 -34.53
C ASP A 36 8.43 -16.69 -33.05
N PHE A 37 7.40 -17.47 -32.69
CA PHE A 37 6.91 -17.52 -31.31
C PHE A 37 7.98 -17.99 -30.32
N LYS A 38 8.82 -18.96 -30.71
CA LYS A 38 9.86 -19.48 -29.83
C LYS A 38 10.90 -18.39 -29.54
N SER A 39 11.39 -17.69 -30.56
CA SER A 39 12.32 -16.58 -30.39
C SER A 39 11.73 -15.41 -29.59
N PHE A 40 10.47 -15.03 -29.85
CA PHE A 40 9.78 -14.00 -29.10
C PHE A 40 9.64 -14.36 -27.61
N ARG A 41 9.21 -15.59 -27.32
CA ARG A 41 9.07 -16.11 -25.96
C ARG A 41 10.39 -16.13 -25.20
N GLU A 42 11.48 -16.59 -25.81
CA GLU A 42 12.79 -16.60 -25.15
C GLU A 42 13.30 -15.16 -24.88
N ASN A 43 13.00 -14.20 -25.75
CA ASN A 43 13.28 -12.79 -25.48
C ASN A 43 12.48 -12.27 -24.27
N LEU A 44 11.19 -12.57 -24.17
CA LEU A 44 10.38 -12.19 -23.01
C LEU A 44 10.88 -12.84 -21.71
N ARG A 45 11.30 -14.10 -21.75
CA ARG A 45 11.93 -14.79 -20.60
C ARG A 45 13.19 -14.10 -20.14
N ARG A 46 14.08 -13.72 -21.08
CA ARG A 46 15.31 -12.99 -20.76
C ARG A 46 15.04 -11.63 -20.11
N LEU A 47 13.92 -10.99 -20.47
CA LEU A 47 13.50 -9.71 -19.89
C LEU A 47 12.74 -9.88 -18.56
N GLY A 48 12.46 -11.12 -18.12
CA GLY A 48 11.64 -11.40 -16.95
C GLY A 48 10.17 -11.01 -17.12
N LEU A 49 9.66 -11.01 -18.37
CA LEU A 49 8.29 -10.62 -18.72
C LEU A 49 7.44 -11.78 -19.22
N TRP A 50 7.97 -13.00 -19.18
CA TRP A 50 7.22 -14.18 -19.59
C TRP A 50 6.64 -14.90 -18.37
N ASP A 51 5.32 -14.93 -18.29
CA ASP A 51 4.55 -15.77 -17.38
C ASP A 51 3.56 -16.57 -18.24
N ARG A 52 3.60 -17.91 -18.15
CA ARG A 52 2.83 -18.79 -19.04
C ARG A 52 1.33 -18.57 -18.90
N ASP A 53 0.86 -18.35 -17.68
CA ASP A 53 -0.57 -18.35 -17.37
C ASP A 53 -1.18 -16.96 -17.59
N ARG A 54 -0.34 -15.93 -17.63
CA ARG A 54 -0.72 -14.52 -17.70
C ARG A 54 -0.40 -13.85 -19.03
N ALA A 55 0.55 -14.39 -19.79
CA ALA A 55 1.06 -13.73 -20.99
C ALA A 55 -0.04 -13.42 -22.00
N GLU A 56 -0.98 -14.35 -22.22
CA GLU A 56 -2.03 -14.21 -23.25
C GLU A 56 -2.93 -13.02 -22.96
N GLN A 57 -3.47 -12.95 -21.75
CA GLN A 57 -4.27 -11.84 -21.29
C GLN A 57 -3.49 -10.52 -21.30
N MET A 58 -2.24 -10.51 -20.81
CA MET A 58 -1.38 -9.33 -20.77
C MET A 58 -1.09 -8.76 -22.18
N LEU A 59 -0.71 -9.61 -23.12
CA LEU A 59 -0.30 -9.20 -24.46
C LEU A 59 -1.49 -8.93 -25.38
N SER A 60 -2.67 -9.52 -25.11
CA SER A 60 -3.90 -9.20 -25.83
C SER A 60 -4.31 -7.72 -25.68
N LEU A 61 -3.93 -7.04 -24.58
CA LEU A 61 -4.21 -5.61 -24.39
C LEU A 61 -3.56 -4.74 -25.47
N ILE A 62 -2.40 -5.16 -25.99
CA ILE A 62 -1.68 -4.45 -27.05
C ILE A 62 -1.91 -5.08 -28.43
N ASP A 63 -2.96 -5.88 -28.60
CA ASP A 63 -3.26 -6.64 -29.83
C ASP A 63 -2.12 -7.55 -30.28
N LEU A 64 -1.45 -8.21 -29.35
CA LEU A 64 -0.54 -9.31 -29.67
C LEU A 64 -1.21 -10.64 -29.37
N GLN A 65 -1.23 -11.51 -30.37
CA GLN A 65 -1.69 -12.89 -30.29
C GLN A 65 -0.60 -13.79 -30.84
N TRP A 66 -0.62 -15.08 -30.53
CA TRP A 66 0.32 -16.03 -31.11
C TRP A 66 -0.32 -17.39 -31.30
N ASP A 67 0.25 -18.13 -32.24
CA ASP A 67 0.05 -19.56 -32.37
C ASP A 67 1.35 -20.30 -32.02
N ARG A 68 1.39 -21.62 -32.25
CA ARG A 68 2.58 -22.43 -31.93
C ARG A 68 3.84 -22.05 -32.72
N LYS A 69 3.70 -21.31 -33.82
CA LYS A 69 4.78 -20.96 -34.76
C LYS A 69 5.06 -19.47 -34.82
N SER A 70 4.03 -18.63 -34.79
CA SER A 70 4.16 -17.21 -35.11
C SER A 70 3.44 -16.28 -34.14
N VAL A 71 3.96 -15.06 -34.03
CA VAL A 71 3.31 -13.95 -33.31
C VAL A 71 2.58 -13.05 -34.30
N GLN A 72 1.29 -12.90 -34.10
CA GLN A 72 0.41 -12.04 -34.87
C GLN A 72 0.39 -10.64 -34.23
N VAL A 73 0.66 -9.63 -35.05
CA VAL A 73 0.74 -8.22 -34.63
C VAL A 73 -0.49 -7.49 -35.13
N GLY A 74 -1.40 -7.15 -34.22
CA GLY A 74 -2.63 -6.42 -34.53
C GLY A 74 -2.44 -4.91 -34.68
N ALA A 75 -3.55 -4.19 -34.80
CA ALA A 75 -3.54 -2.77 -35.16
C ALA A 75 -2.88 -1.89 -34.09
N LEU A 76 -3.18 -2.13 -32.80
CA LEU A 76 -2.60 -1.35 -31.72
C LEU A 76 -1.09 -1.56 -31.60
N ALA A 77 -0.60 -2.79 -31.63
CA ALA A 77 0.84 -3.07 -31.60
C ALA A 77 1.59 -2.39 -32.75
N ARG A 78 1.03 -2.39 -33.97
CA ARG A 78 1.63 -1.66 -35.11
C ARG A 78 1.65 -0.15 -34.85
N ALA A 79 0.55 0.43 -34.38
CA ALA A 79 0.49 1.85 -34.05
C ALA A 79 1.49 2.24 -32.95
N LEU A 80 1.68 1.38 -31.95
CA LEU A 80 2.66 1.56 -30.88
C LEU A 80 4.11 1.45 -31.41
N MET A 81 4.39 0.53 -32.33
CA MET A 81 5.69 0.43 -33.00
C MET A 81 5.99 1.68 -33.83
N GLU A 82 5.00 2.17 -34.57
CA GLU A 82 5.12 3.39 -35.39
C GLU A 82 5.27 4.66 -34.54
N ALA A 83 4.73 4.68 -33.32
CA ALA A 83 4.94 5.78 -32.38
C ALA A 83 6.42 5.88 -31.93
N GLY A 84 7.16 4.77 -31.93
CA GLY A 84 8.59 4.74 -31.64
C GLY A 84 8.93 5.36 -30.28
N ALA A 85 9.73 6.45 -30.29
CA ALA A 85 10.20 7.15 -29.10
C ALA A 85 9.24 8.24 -28.59
N ASP A 86 8.08 8.44 -29.21
CA ASP A 86 7.09 9.44 -28.78
C ASP A 86 6.25 8.90 -27.60
N ASP A 87 6.64 9.25 -26.38
CA ASP A 87 5.96 8.84 -25.14
C ASP A 87 4.50 9.33 -25.08
N GLU A 88 4.21 10.54 -25.56
CA GLU A 88 2.86 11.11 -25.48
C GLU A 88 1.90 10.38 -26.43
N LYS A 89 2.38 10.04 -27.63
CA LYS A 89 1.60 9.24 -28.58
C LYS A 89 1.34 7.83 -28.04
N VAL A 90 2.34 7.18 -27.43
CA VAL A 90 2.18 5.86 -26.80
C VAL A 90 1.15 5.92 -25.67
N LYS A 91 1.29 6.89 -24.74
CA LYS A 91 0.34 7.11 -23.64
C LYS A 91 -1.10 7.28 -24.13
N ARG A 92 -1.29 8.09 -25.17
CA ARG A 92 -2.60 8.31 -25.79
C ARG A 92 -3.17 7.04 -26.40
N LEU A 93 -2.37 6.26 -27.13
CA LEU A 93 -2.81 4.99 -27.72
C LEU A 93 -3.26 3.97 -26.66
N ILE A 94 -2.50 3.85 -25.55
CA ILE A 94 -2.89 2.98 -24.44
C ILE A 94 -4.19 3.45 -23.79
N PHE A 95 -4.34 4.76 -23.54
CA PHE A 95 -5.58 5.28 -22.96
C PHE A 95 -6.80 5.06 -23.88
N GLN A 96 -6.65 5.30 -25.18
CA GLN A 96 -7.72 5.04 -26.15
C GLN A 96 -8.09 3.56 -26.19
N ARG A 97 -7.13 2.66 -26.01
CA ARG A 97 -7.43 1.23 -25.84
C ARG A 97 -8.24 0.96 -24.58
N LEU A 98 -7.82 1.48 -23.42
CA LEU A 98 -8.56 1.29 -22.16
C LEU A 98 -9.99 1.84 -22.26
N LYS A 99 -10.17 3.00 -22.91
CA LYS A 99 -11.48 3.61 -23.17
C LYS A 99 -12.33 2.75 -24.10
N LYS A 100 -11.76 2.21 -25.18
CA LYS A 100 -12.47 1.31 -26.10
C LYS A 100 -12.88 0.01 -25.41
N ASP A 101 -11.99 -0.55 -24.59
CA ASP A 101 -12.18 -1.83 -23.92
C ASP A 101 -13.27 -1.75 -22.83
N ASN A 102 -13.35 -0.62 -22.11
CA ASN A 102 -14.38 -0.40 -21.10
C ASN A 102 -14.60 1.10 -20.82
N VAL A 103 -15.46 1.73 -21.62
CA VAL A 103 -15.72 3.18 -21.52
C VAL A 103 -16.44 3.56 -20.23
N ILE A 104 -17.33 2.70 -19.73
CA ILE A 104 -18.08 2.92 -18.48
C ILE A 104 -17.09 2.94 -17.32
N LEU A 105 -16.17 1.98 -17.23
CA LEU A 105 -15.13 1.96 -16.19
C LEU A 105 -14.24 3.21 -16.23
N VAL A 106 -13.81 3.63 -17.42
CA VAL A 106 -13.01 4.86 -17.59
C VAL A 106 -13.78 6.09 -17.11
N LYS A 107 -15.05 6.25 -17.52
CA LYS A 107 -15.90 7.38 -17.13
C LYS A 107 -16.02 7.47 -15.61
N TYR A 108 -16.50 6.40 -14.97
CA TYR A 108 -16.77 6.41 -13.53
C TYR A 108 -15.51 6.64 -12.70
N VAL A 109 -14.38 6.01 -13.05
CA VAL A 109 -13.13 6.20 -12.29
C VAL A 109 -12.55 7.60 -12.46
N LEU A 110 -12.55 8.16 -13.68
CA LEU A 110 -11.97 9.49 -13.90
C LEU A 110 -12.87 10.59 -13.33
N GLU A 111 -14.20 10.47 -13.40
CA GLU A 111 -15.13 11.39 -12.74
C GLU A 111 -15.01 11.33 -11.21
N ALA A 112 -14.84 10.15 -10.62
CA ALA A 112 -14.61 10.03 -9.18
C ALA A 112 -13.30 10.71 -8.72
N LEU A 113 -12.28 10.72 -9.58
CA LEU A 113 -11.00 11.38 -9.32
C LEU A 113 -11.01 12.88 -9.64
N ASP A 114 -12.09 13.41 -10.21
CA ASP A 114 -12.20 14.80 -10.61
C ASP A 114 -12.63 15.71 -9.45
N VAL A 115 -11.63 16.23 -8.74
CA VAL A 115 -11.82 17.13 -7.59
C VAL A 115 -12.59 18.41 -7.96
N GLU A 116 -12.41 18.94 -9.18
CA GLU A 116 -13.15 20.13 -9.63
C GLU A 116 -14.63 19.82 -9.92
N GLY A 117 -14.92 18.56 -10.27
CA GLY A 117 -16.26 18.03 -10.49
C GLY A 117 -17.01 17.52 -9.26
N GLY A 118 -16.45 17.70 -8.06
CA GLY A 118 -17.03 17.16 -6.82
C GLY A 118 -16.56 15.75 -6.46
N GLY A 119 -15.66 15.16 -7.25
CA GLY A 119 -14.90 13.96 -6.89
C GLY A 119 -13.84 14.24 -5.81
N ARG A 120 -12.98 13.26 -5.54
CA ARG A 120 -11.88 13.39 -4.57
C ARG A 120 -10.70 12.48 -4.90
N LEU A 121 -9.62 12.60 -4.15
CA LEU A 121 -8.52 11.65 -4.25
C LEU A 121 -8.95 10.30 -3.67
N HIS A 122 -8.74 9.22 -4.42
CA HIS A 122 -9.11 7.87 -3.99
C HIS A 122 -7.92 6.91 -4.07
N SER A 123 -7.80 6.00 -3.09
CA SER A 123 -6.97 4.80 -3.19
C SER A 123 -7.61 3.77 -4.13
N VAL A 124 -6.83 2.78 -4.56
CA VAL A 124 -7.34 1.69 -5.43
C VAL A 124 -8.52 0.96 -4.79
N HIS A 125 -8.46 0.70 -3.49
CA HIS A 125 -9.53 -0.01 -2.77
C HIS A 125 -10.79 0.86 -2.58
N GLU A 126 -10.65 2.18 -2.52
CA GLU A 126 -11.80 3.10 -2.50
C GLU A 126 -12.46 3.16 -3.88
N LEU A 127 -11.68 3.26 -4.96
CA LEU A 127 -12.20 3.18 -6.33
C LEU A 127 -12.85 1.83 -6.59
N TYR A 128 -12.22 0.73 -6.15
CA TYR A 128 -12.76 -0.62 -6.33
C TYR A 128 -14.12 -0.81 -5.66
N ARG A 129 -14.26 -0.34 -4.42
CA ARG A 129 -15.53 -0.36 -3.68
C ARG A 129 -16.61 0.46 -4.37
N MET A 130 -16.25 1.57 -5.02
CA MET A 130 -17.19 2.36 -5.80
C MET A 130 -17.64 1.62 -7.05
N VAL A 131 -16.73 1.05 -7.84
CA VAL A 131 -17.06 0.31 -9.08
C VAL A 131 -17.71 -1.06 -8.83
N THR A 132 -17.71 -1.54 -7.59
CA THR A 132 -18.44 -2.75 -7.17
C THR A 132 -19.68 -2.44 -6.34
N SER A 133 -20.01 -1.16 -6.17
CA SER A 133 -21.26 -0.73 -5.56
C SER A 133 -22.40 -0.73 -6.59
N TYR A 134 -23.66 -0.65 -6.12
CA TYR A 134 -24.86 -0.56 -6.97
C TYR A 134 -24.87 0.64 -7.94
N VAL A 135 -23.95 1.59 -7.77
CA VAL A 135 -23.84 2.79 -8.61
C VAL A 135 -23.15 2.50 -9.95
N TYR A 136 -22.39 1.41 -10.06
CA TYR A 136 -21.69 1.06 -11.29
C TYR A 136 -22.51 0.05 -12.12
N PRO A 137 -23.01 0.43 -13.31
CA PRO A 137 -23.88 -0.43 -14.12
C PRO A 137 -23.10 -1.34 -15.10
N GLY A 138 -21.77 -1.28 -15.11
CA GLY A 138 -20.95 -2.09 -16.01
C GLY A 138 -20.72 -3.53 -15.52
N THR A 139 -20.06 -4.34 -16.36
CA THR A 139 -19.71 -5.72 -16.04
C THR A 139 -18.79 -5.79 -14.82
N TYR A 140 -19.05 -6.75 -13.94
CA TYR A 140 -18.27 -6.96 -12.72
C TYR A 140 -16.79 -7.22 -13.02
N ILE A 141 -15.91 -6.53 -12.28
CA ILE A 141 -14.45 -6.68 -12.35
C ILE A 141 -13.92 -7.15 -11.00
N THR A 142 -12.99 -8.11 -11.01
CA THR A 142 -12.33 -8.60 -9.79
C THR A 142 -11.27 -7.59 -9.30
N LEU A 143 -10.96 -7.59 -8.01
CA LEU A 143 -9.96 -6.67 -7.45
C LEU A 143 -8.57 -6.79 -8.13
N PRO A 144 -8.02 -7.99 -8.40
CA PRO A 144 -6.74 -8.10 -9.12
C PRO A 144 -6.78 -7.51 -10.52
N ASN A 145 -7.83 -7.78 -11.29
CA ASN A 145 -8.00 -7.22 -12.63
C ASN A 145 -8.16 -5.68 -12.58
N PHE A 146 -8.89 -5.17 -11.59
CA PHE A 146 -9.05 -3.72 -11.40
C PHE A 146 -7.74 -3.04 -11.01
N GLN A 147 -6.92 -3.66 -10.16
CA GLN A 147 -5.57 -3.17 -9.84
C GLN A 147 -4.68 -3.12 -11.09
N ALA A 148 -4.69 -4.18 -11.90
CA ALA A 148 -3.97 -4.21 -13.16
C ALA A 148 -4.44 -3.11 -14.13
N TRP A 149 -5.76 -2.90 -14.22
CA TRP A 149 -6.33 -1.82 -15.03
C TRP A 149 -5.91 -0.43 -14.53
N ILE A 150 -5.89 -0.18 -13.21
CA ILE A 150 -5.39 1.07 -12.64
C ILE A 150 -3.91 1.28 -12.98
N ASP A 151 -3.08 0.23 -12.93
CA ASP A 151 -1.67 0.32 -13.33
C ASP A 151 -1.52 0.72 -14.80
N TRP A 152 -2.35 0.17 -15.69
CA TRP A 152 -2.38 0.59 -17.10
C TRP A 152 -2.86 2.03 -17.28
N LEU A 153 -3.87 2.46 -16.52
CA LEU A 153 -4.36 3.83 -16.54
C LEU A 153 -3.28 4.81 -16.04
N ALA A 154 -2.55 4.45 -14.98
CA ALA A 154 -1.40 5.21 -14.48
C ALA A 154 -0.24 5.24 -15.47
N ALA A 155 0.07 4.12 -16.13
CA ALA A 155 1.08 4.05 -17.19
C ALA A 155 0.73 4.94 -18.39
N SER A 156 -0.55 5.04 -18.74
CA SER A 156 -1.04 5.98 -19.76
C SER A 156 -0.88 7.45 -19.36
N GLY A 157 -0.58 7.73 -18.08
CA GLY A 157 -0.34 9.07 -17.57
C GLY A 157 -1.60 9.91 -17.37
N HIS A 158 -2.81 9.34 -17.39
CA HIS A 158 -4.07 10.07 -17.13
C HIS A 158 -4.37 10.22 -15.63
N ILE A 159 -3.75 9.39 -14.79
CA ILE A 159 -3.76 9.52 -13.34
C ILE A 159 -2.32 9.60 -12.81
N LYS A 160 -2.16 10.19 -11.63
CA LYS A 160 -0.88 10.32 -10.91
C LYS A 160 -1.08 10.01 -9.43
N LEU A 161 -0.04 9.46 -8.80
CA LEU A 161 -0.06 9.16 -7.37
C LEU A 161 0.27 10.42 -6.56
N VAL A 162 -0.60 10.77 -5.62
CA VAL A 162 -0.45 11.86 -4.64
C VAL A 162 -0.57 11.24 -3.24
N GLY A 163 0.58 11.06 -2.57
CA GLY A 163 0.65 10.29 -1.32
C GLY A 163 0.35 8.81 -1.57
N ILE A 164 -0.75 8.30 -0.99
CA ILE A 164 -1.25 6.93 -1.20
C ILE A 164 -2.50 6.88 -2.09
N ARG A 165 -2.91 8.01 -2.66
CA ARG A 165 -4.15 8.16 -3.43
C ARG A 165 -3.86 8.57 -4.87
N TRP A 166 -4.78 8.26 -5.76
CA TRP A 166 -4.74 8.69 -7.15
C TRP A 166 -5.40 10.06 -7.30
N ALA A 167 -4.87 10.84 -8.23
CA ALA A 167 -5.40 12.10 -8.71
C ALA A 167 -5.40 12.10 -10.24
N LEU A 168 -6.25 12.91 -10.86
CA LEU A 168 -6.13 13.19 -12.29
C LEU A 168 -4.81 13.91 -12.59
N SER A 169 -4.16 13.53 -13.69
CA SER A 169 -3.11 14.33 -14.29
C SER A 169 -3.70 15.41 -15.21
N ASP A 170 -2.85 16.24 -15.80
CA ASP A 170 -3.29 17.22 -16.80
C ASP A 170 -3.91 16.53 -18.03
N LEU A 171 -3.45 15.33 -18.39
CA LEU A 171 -4.04 14.51 -19.46
C LEU A 171 -5.40 13.95 -19.05
N GLY A 172 -5.54 13.53 -17.79
CA GLY A 172 -6.82 13.06 -17.24
C GLY A 172 -7.86 14.17 -17.20
N LEU A 173 -7.49 15.36 -16.72
CA LEU A 173 -8.38 16.53 -16.69
C LEU A 173 -8.85 16.93 -18.10
N ALA A 174 -7.97 16.82 -19.10
CA ALA A 174 -8.30 17.19 -20.48
C ALA A 174 -9.42 16.34 -21.11
N VAL A 175 -9.63 15.11 -20.64
CA VAL A 175 -10.65 14.19 -21.18
C VAL A 175 -11.97 14.21 -20.41
N ILE A 176 -12.02 14.84 -19.24
CA ILE A 176 -13.24 14.92 -18.41
C ILE A 176 -14.46 15.50 -19.15
N PRO A 177 -14.35 16.63 -19.90
CA PRO A 177 -15.52 17.19 -20.57
C PRO A 177 -16.17 16.22 -21.57
N GLU A 178 -15.34 15.46 -22.29
CA GLU A 178 -15.79 14.41 -23.21
C GLU A 178 -16.47 13.27 -22.44
N LEU A 179 -15.87 12.79 -21.34
CA LEU A 179 -16.42 11.70 -20.54
C LEU A 179 -17.77 12.05 -19.91
N ARG A 180 -17.95 13.29 -19.45
CA ARG A 180 -19.22 13.76 -18.88
C ARG A 180 -20.35 13.80 -19.90
N SER A 181 -20.03 14.07 -21.18
CA SER A 181 -21.03 14.07 -22.26
C SER A 181 -21.47 12.68 -22.71
N ILE A 182 -20.81 11.61 -22.23
CA ILE A 182 -21.21 10.24 -22.54
C ILE A 182 -22.47 9.90 -21.74
N ASP A 183 -23.54 9.55 -22.45
CA ASP A 183 -24.72 8.94 -21.86
C ASP A 183 -24.45 7.46 -21.59
N VAL A 184 -24.57 7.06 -20.32
CA VAL A 184 -24.30 5.67 -19.91
C VAL A 184 -25.51 4.78 -20.18
N GLU A 185 -26.73 5.34 -20.13
CA GLU A 185 -27.96 4.59 -20.39
C GLU A 185 -27.99 4.19 -21.87
N GLU A 186 -27.68 5.12 -22.79
CA GLU A 186 -27.58 4.86 -24.23
C GLU A 186 -26.57 3.73 -24.54
N ILE A 187 -25.40 3.73 -23.90
CA ILE A 187 -24.38 2.67 -24.10
C ILE A 187 -24.88 1.31 -23.62
N LEU A 188 -25.60 1.27 -22.50
CA LEU A 188 -26.12 0.03 -21.95
C LEU A 188 -27.29 -0.51 -22.79
N GLU A 189 -28.12 0.38 -23.33
CA GLU A 189 -29.18 0.04 -24.30
C GLU A 189 -28.57 -0.55 -25.58
N ASP A 190 -27.60 0.13 -26.20
CA ASP A 190 -26.87 -0.37 -27.38
C ASP A 190 -26.24 -1.75 -27.12
N MET A 191 -25.67 -1.95 -25.92
CA MET A 191 -25.08 -3.24 -25.53
C MET A 191 -26.12 -4.35 -25.35
N ALA A 192 -27.32 -4.02 -24.89
CA ALA A 192 -28.40 -4.98 -24.73
C ALA A 192 -28.99 -5.38 -26.09
N GLU A 193 -29.19 -4.42 -26.99
CA GLU A 193 -29.66 -4.68 -28.36
C GLU A 193 -28.67 -5.56 -29.14
N GLU A 194 -27.37 -5.29 -29.08
CA GLU A 194 -26.34 -6.14 -29.71
C GLU A 194 -26.36 -7.59 -29.18
N ALA A 195 -26.64 -7.78 -27.88
CA ALA A 195 -26.71 -9.12 -27.28
C ALA A 195 -27.95 -9.89 -27.74
N GLU A 196 -29.08 -9.21 -27.93
CA GLU A 196 -30.31 -9.80 -28.47
C GLU A 196 -30.14 -10.20 -29.95
N GLU A 197 -29.44 -9.39 -30.76
CA GLU A 197 -29.16 -9.71 -32.17
C GLU A 197 -28.22 -10.93 -32.34
N GLU A 198 -27.21 -11.09 -31.46
CA GLU A 198 -26.32 -12.25 -31.49
C GLU A 198 -27.07 -13.56 -31.15
N ASP A 199 -28.03 -13.52 -30.23
CA ASP A 199 -28.85 -14.69 -29.85
C ASP A 199 -29.84 -15.09 -30.97
N ASP A 200 -30.40 -14.13 -31.72
CA ASP A 200 -31.32 -14.38 -32.84
C ASP A 200 -30.63 -14.98 -34.09
N GLU A 201 -29.34 -14.70 -34.31
CA GLU A 201 -28.57 -15.30 -35.42
C GLU A 201 -28.25 -16.79 -35.21
N ASP A 202 -28.06 -17.22 -33.95
CA ASP A 202 -27.80 -18.63 -33.61
C ASP A 202 -29.08 -19.49 -33.68
N ASP A 203 -30.26 -18.92 -33.42
CA ASP A 203 -31.54 -19.65 -33.52
C ASP A 203 -32.02 -19.84 -34.97
N LEU A 204 -31.53 -19.05 -35.93
CA LEU A 204 -31.81 -19.20 -37.36
C LEU A 204 -31.02 -20.33 -38.05
N LEU A 205 -30.01 -20.90 -37.40
CA LEU A 205 -29.23 -22.05 -37.88
C LEU A 205 -29.67 -23.40 -37.27
N ALA A 206 -30.60 -23.41 -36.31
CA ALA A 206 -31.19 -24.62 -35.73
C ALA A 206 -32.30 -25.28 -36.58
N GLY A 207 -32.37 -24.95 -37.87
CA GLY A 207 -33.36 -25.45 -38.84
C GLY A 207 -33.05 -26.80 -39.51
N VAL A 208 -32.20 -27.66 -38.93
CA VAL A 208 -32.00 -29.04 -39.41
C VAL A 208 -32.46 -30.02 -38.32
N SER A 209 -33.66 -30.56 -38.51
CA SER A 209 -34.30 -31.54 -37.63
C SER A 209 -33.37 -32.71 -37.27
N ALA A 210 -33.02 -32.83 -36.00
CA ALA A 210 -32.55 -34.08 -35.41
C ALA A 210 -33.77 -34.84 -34.83
N PRO A 211 -33.94 -36.15 -35.12
CA PRO A 211 -35.07 -36.93 -34.65
C PRO A 211 -34.92 -37.32 -33.17
N ALA A 212 -36.07 -37.54 -32.53
CA ALA A 212 -36.24 -37.89 -31.11
C ALA A 212 -35.30 -39.02 -30.62
N PRO A 213 -34.82 -38.97 -29.36
CA PRO A 213 -33.87 -39.94 -28.86
C PRO A 213 -34.54 -41.29 -28.60
N ALA A 214 -34.08 -42.31 -29.31
CA ALA A 214 -34.29 -43.71 -28.94
C ALA A 214 -33.39 -44.05 -27.74
N GLN A 215 -33.96 -44.71 -26.74
CA GLN A 215 -33.24 -45.34 -25.64
C GLN A 215 -32.22 -46.34 -26.19
N VAL A 216 -30.94 -46.12 -25.90
CA VAL A 216 -29.86 -47.08 -26.18
C VAL A 216 -29.09 -47.34 -24.88
N GLU A 217 -28.95 -48.63 -24.60
CA GLU A 217 -28.23 -49.23 -23.48
C GLU A 217 -26.79 -48.73 -23.35
N ALA A 218 -26.34 -48.65 -22.10
CA ALA A 218 -24.99 -48.31 -21.71
C ALA A 218 -23.95 -49.29 -22.28
N PRO A 219 -22.82 -48.80 -22.82
CA PRO A 219 -21.62 -49.60 -22.98
C PRO A 219 -20.76 -49.55 -21.73
N ALA A 220 -20.17 -50.70 -21.44
CA ALA A 220 -19.32 -50.98 -20.30
C ALA A 220 -17.96 -50.27 -20.36
N ALA A 221 -17.51 -49.87 -19.16
CA ALA A 221 -16.14 -49.82 -18.63
C ALA A 221 -14.98 -49.52 -19.61
N ALA A 222 -14.38 -48.34 -19.42
CA ALA A 222 -12.93 -48.17 -19.50
C ALA A 222 -12.49 -47.48 -18.20
N GLU A 223 -11.64 -48.19 -17.47
CA GLU A 223 -10.96 -47.78 -16.25
C GLU A 223 -10.00 -46.63 -16.55
N ASP A 224 -10.07 -45.56 -15.78
CA ASP A 224 -8.90 -44.75 -15.42
C ASP A 224 -9.14 -44.19 -14.01
N ASP A 225 -8.34 -44.69 -13.08
CA ASP A 225 -8.22 -44.28 -11.69
C ASP A 225 -7.72 -42.82 -11.59
N GLU A 226 -8.38 -42.01 -10.77
CA GLU A 226 -7.75 -41.01 -9.86
C GLU A 226 -8.86 -40.30 -9.05
N ASP A 227 -9.34 -40.98 -8.00
CA ASP A 227 -10.17 -40.40 -6.94
C ASP A 227 -9.29 -39.56 -5.99
N GLU A 228 -9.29 -38.24 -6.14
CA GLU A 228 -8.93 -37.30 -5.06
C GLU A 228 -10.19 -36.88 -4.29
N GLU A 229 -10.30 -37.43 -3.08
CA GLU A 229 -11.28 -37.18 -2.03
C GLU A 229 -11.31 -35.68 -1.64
N PHE A 230 -12.24 -34.91 -2.22
CA PHE A 230 -12.57 -33.56 -1.77
C PHE A 230 -13.36 -33.63 -0.46
N GLY A 231 -12.68 -33.34 0.65
CA GLY A 231 -13.29 -33.21 1.97
C GLY A 231 -14.30 -32.06 2.05
N ASP A 232 -15.38 -32.30 2.80
CA ASP A 232 -16.49 -31.38 3.10
C ASP A 232 -16.05 -29.93 3.37
N LEU A 233 -16.38 -29.02 2.45
CA LEU A 233 -16.27 -27.58 2.67
C LEU A 233 -17.39 -27.12 3.62
N PRO A 234 -17.10 -26.26 4.62
CA PRO A 234 -18.12 -25.73 5.52
C PRO A 234 -19.15 -24.89 4.74
N PRO A 235 -20.43 -24.90 5.16
CA PRO A 235 -21.49 -24.20 4.46
C PRO A 235 -21.24 -22.69 4.44
N GLU A 236 -21.49 -22.07 3.28
CA GLU A 236 -21.39 -20.62 3.12
C GLU A 236 -22.29 -19.88 4.13
N PRO A 237 -21.80 -18.79 4.74
CA PRO A 237 -22.60 -17.98 5.65
C PRO A 237 -23.77 -17.34 4.90
N ALA A 238 -24.95 -17.38 5.53
CA ALA A 238 -26.15 -16.79 4.96
C ALA A 238 -25.99 -15.27 4.77
N PRO A 239 -26.56 -14.70 3.68
CA PRO A 239 -26.51 -13.27 3.44
C PRO A 239 -27.16 -12.48 4.59
N PRO A 240 -26.64 -11.27 4.91
CA PRO A 240 -27.17 -10.45 5.99
C PRO A 240 -28.64 -10.07 5.71
N SER A 241 -29.44 -10.05 6.77
CA SER A 241 -30.86 -9.70 6.66
C SER A 241 -31.04 -8.24 6.22
N ALA A 242 -32.14 -7.94 5.51
CA ALA A 242 -32.51 -6.59 5.11
C ALA A 242 -32.55 -5.58 6.27
N ALA A 243 -32.86 -6.04 7.49
CA ALA A 243 -32.83 -5.20 8.69
C ALA A 243 -31.40 -4.78 9.10
N ALA A 244 -30.41 -5.66 8.94
CA ALA A 244 -29.01 -5.35 9.22
C ALA A 244 -28.42 -4.36 8.20
N ILE A 245 -28.92 -4.42 6.96
CA ILE A 245 -28.57 -3.48 5.89
C ILE A 245 -29.14 -2.09 6.22
N ALA A 246 -30.44 -2.00 6.52
CA ALA A 246 -31.08 -0.73 6.88
C ALA A 246 -30.49 -0.06 8.13
N GLN A 247 -30.02 -0.85 9.10
CA GLN A 247 -29.40 -0.34 10.32
C GLN A 247 -27.99 0.24 10.06
N ALA A 248 -27.25 -0.31 9.09
CA ALA A 248 -25.96 0.23 8.66
C ALA A 248 -26.12 1.52 7.85
N GLU A 249 -27.21 1.65 7.09
CA GLU A 249 -27.54 2.86 6.31
C GLU A 249 -27.91 4.04 7.23
N ALA A 250 -28.75 3.81 8.24
CA ALA A 250 -29.12 4.85 9.20
C ALA A 250 -27.92 5.39 10.00
N ALA A 251 -26.92 4.56 10.28
CA ALA A 251 -25.69 4.96 10.96
C ALA A 251 -24.74 5.80 10.07
N PHE A 252 -24.94 5.78 8.76
CA PHE A 252 -24.09 6.46 7.78
C PHE A 252 -24.56 7.89 7.48
N GLU A 253 -25.88 8.13 7.45
CA GLU A 253 -26.45 9.47 7.22
C GLU A 253 -26.15 10.48 8.35
N GLU A 254 -26.05 10.00 9.60
CA GLU A 254 -25.80 10.87 10.76
C GLU A 254 -24.38 11.47 10.81
N ALA A 255 -23.45 10.97 9.98
CA ALA A 255 -22.02 11.29 10.06
C ALA A 255 -21.54 12.41 9.11
N PHE A 256 -22.39 12.94 8.21
CA PHE A 256 -21.91 13.78 7.09
C PHE A 256 -22.53 15.17 6.93
N GLU A 257 -23.33 15.66 7.88
CA GLU A 257 -23.78 17.06 7.85
C GLU A 257 -22.77 18.01 8.52
N THR A 258 -21.73 18.44 7.79
CA THR A 258 -21.02 19.68 8.12
C THR A 258 -20.53 20.41 6.85
N PRO A 259 -20.93 21.67 6.57
CA PRO A 259 -20.63 22.33 5.29
C PRO A 259 -19.22 22.91 5.22
N LEU A 260 -18.44 22.50 4.21
CA LEU A 260 -17.05 22.90 3.95
C LEU A 260 -16.95 24.11 3.00
N ALA A 261 -17.79 25.14 3.17
CA ALA A 261 -18.01 26.19 2.16
C ALA A 261 -17.14 27.46 2.30
N ALA A 262 -16.07 27.46 3.10
CA ALA A 262 -15.21 28.63 3.22
C ALA A 262 -13.75 28.19 3.34
N LEU A 263 -12.96 28.32 2.26
CA LEU A 263 -11.50 28.55 2.24
C LEU A 263 -10.89 28.15 0.87
N VAL A 264 -11.05 28.98 -0.18
CA VAL A 264 -10.09 29.02 -1.31
C VAL A 264 -10.00 30.46 -1.84
N PRO A 265 -8.80 31.08 -1.91
CA PRO A 265 -8.61 32.36 -2.60
C PRO A 265 -8.35 32.17 -4.10
N GLU A 266 -8.93 33.06 -4.91
CA GLU A 266 -8.74 33.16 -6.37
C GLU A 266 -7.26 33.43 -6.75
N VAL A 267 -6.74 32.69 -7.73
CA VAL A 267 -5.46 32.96 -8.38
C VAL A 267 -5.68 33.16 -9.88
N GLU A 268 -5.37 34.37 -10.36
CA GLU A 268 -5.50 34.80 -11.75
C GLU A 268 -4.52 34.07 -12.69
N ARG A 269 -5.03 33.60 -13.83
CA ARG A 269 -4.29 32.89 -14.89
C ARG A 269 -3.66 33.88 -15.89
N GLY A 270 -2.34 33.81 -16.05
CA GLY A 270 -1.57 34.51 -17.11
C GLY A 270 -1.37 33.66 -18.38
N ALA A 271 -1.41 34.32 -19.54
CA ALA A 271 -1.44 33.76 -20.91
C ALA A 271 -0.12 33.13 -21.41
N PRO A 272 -0.15 32.32 -22.49
CA PRO A 272 0.96 31.44 -22.90
C PRO A 272 2.01 32.14 -23.79
N SER A 273 3.29 31.79 -23.59
CA SER A 273 4.44 32.30 -24.36
C SER A 273 5.04 31.24 -25.30
N ALA A 274 5.50 31.70 -26.46
CA ALA A 274 5.77 30.97 -27.70
C ALA A 274 7.05 30.09 -27.73
N ALA A 275 6.96 29.10 -28.62
CA ALA A 275 7.95 28.24 -29.31
C ALA A 275 9.43 28.27 -28.85
N ALA A 276 9.89 27.13 -28.35
CA ALA A 276 11.28 26.90 -27.93
C ALA A 276 12.12 26.20 -29.02
N ALA A 277 13.28 26.79 -29.31
CA ALA A 277 14.39 26.23 -30.08
C ALA A 277 15.04 25.01 -29.37
N PRO A 278 15.80 24.15 -30.09
CA PRO A 278 16.31 22.89 -29.57
C PRO A 278 17.26 23.08 -28.37
N ARG A 279 16.95 22.38 -27.26
CA ARG A 279 17.65 22.50 -25.98
C ARG A 279 18.89 21.61 -25.90
N THR A 280 20.00 22.21 -25.52
CA THR A 280 21.22 21.57 -25.04
C THR A 280 20.91 20.70 -23.80
N PRO A 281 21.62 19.58 -23.56
CA PRO A 281 21.35 18.70 -22.42
C PRO A 281 21.34 19.47 -21.09
N LEU A 282 20.21 19.45 -20.38
CA LEU A 282 20.06 20.12 -19.09
C LEU A 282 20.96 19.44 -18.05
N ALA A 283 21.78 20.24 -17.37
CA ALA A 283 22.34 19.85 -16.08
C ALA A 283 21.21 19.39 -15.14
N PRO A 284 21.45 18.38 -14.27
CA PRO A 284 20.43 17.86 -13.38
C PRO A 284 19.78 19.00 -12.60
N ALA A 285 18.45 19.09 -12.67
CA ALA A 285 17.70 20.15 -12.01
C ALA A 285 18.04 20.13 -10.50
N PRO A 286 18.39 21.29 -9.90
CA PRO A 286 18.58 21.36 -8.47
C PRO A 286 17.27 20.91 -7.80
N ARG A 287 17.34 19.89 -6.94
CA ARG A 287 16.17 19.43 -6.17
C ARG A 287 15.55 20.65 -5.48
N PRO A 288 14.23 20.85 -5.56
CA PRO A 288 13.58 21.94 -4.84
C PRO A 288 13.93 21.79 -3.36
N ARG A 289 14.61 22.79 -2.81
CA ARG A 289 14.80 22.87 -1.37
C ARG A 289 13.42 23.21 -0.78
N PRO A 290 12.93 22.46 0.24
CA PRO A 290 11.72 22.87 0.93
C PRO A 290 11.86 24.33 1.34
N ALA A 291 10.84 25.15 1.06
CA ALA A 291 10.83 26.53 1.50
C ALA A 291 11.02 26.53 3.02
N ARG A 292 12.14 27.09 3.50
CA ARG A 292 12.28 27.40 4.93
C ARG A 292 11.22 28.45 5.22
N VAL A 293 10.11 28.03 5.82
CA VAL A 293 9.17 28.95 6.44
C VAL A 293 9.93 29.56 7.61
N VAL A 294 10.46 30.77 7.43
CA VAL A 294 10.98 31.57 8.53
C VAL A 294 9.76 32.12 9.25
N ALA A 295 9.14 31.27 10.05
CA ALA A 295 8.12 31.72 10.98
C ALA A 295 8.83 32.51 12.09
N ASP A 296 8.29 33.70 12.39
CA ASP A 296 8.71 34.47 13.55
C ASP A 296 8.66 33.58 14.81
N ALA A 297 9.67 33.70 15.68
CA ALA A 297 9.79 32.90 16.89
C ALA A 297 8.54 33.01 17.78
N GLN A 298 7.87 34.17 17.78
CA GLN A 298 6.63 34.39 18.51
C GLN A 298 5.43 33.71 17.82
N ALA A 299 5.36 33.69 16.49
CA ALA A 299 4.37 32.92 15.74
C ALA A 299 4.53 31.39 15.95
N VAL A 300 5.77 30.89 15.98
CA VAL A 300 6.07 29.49 16.30
C VAL A 300 5.69 29.19 17.76
N ALA A 301 6.03 30.06 18.70
CA ALA A 301 5.65 29.90 20.10
C ALA A 301 4.11 29.84 20.26
N GLY A 302 3.37 30.75 19.64
CA GLY A 302 1.91 30.76 19.69
C GLY A 302 1.26 29.54 19.03
N LEU A 303 1.88 28.97 17.99
CA LEU A 303 1.43 27.71 17.38
C LEU A 303 1.66 26.53 18.34
N VAL A 304 2.84 26.48 18.96
CA VAL A 304 3.23 25.47 19.96
C VAL A 304 2.31 25.54 21.20
N ASP A 305 1.97 26.74 21.66
CA ASP A 305 1.07 26.90 22.81
C ASP A 305 -0.33 26.39 22.50
N ARG A 306 -0.88 26.73 21.32
CA ARG A 306 -2.19 26.22 20.87
C ARG A 306 -2.18 24.70 20.68
N ALA A 307 -1.13 24.17 20.09
CA ALA A 307 -0.91 22.73 19.94
C ALA A 307 -0.91 22.00 21.28
N THR A 308 -0.17 22.56 22.24
CA THR A 308 0.01 21.97 23.58
C THR A 308 -1.27 22.07 24.41
N ALA A 309 -2.02 23.17 24.25
CA ALA A 309 -3.35 23.31 24.87
C ALA A 309 -4.34 22.28 24.30
N MET A 310 -4.44 22.17 22.97
CA MET A 310 -5.26 21.14 22.31
C MET A 310 -4.84 19.72 22.70
N TRP A 311 -3.53 19.49 22.87
CA TRP A 311 -2.98 18.21 23.34
C TRP A 311 -3.45 17.85 24.75
N ARG A 312 -3.45 18.81 25.69
CA ARG A 312 -3.95 18.58 27.05
C ARG A 312 -5.46 18.29 27.10
N GLU A 313 -6.22 18.77 26.11
CA GLU A 313 -7.67 18.54 26.01
C GLU A 313 -8.03 17.18 25.41
N LEU A 314 -7.16 16.58 24.58
CA LEU A 314 -7.43 15.32 23.87
C LEU A 314 -7.15 14.05 24.70
N GLY A 315 -6.62 14.17 25.92
CA GLY A 315 -6.32 13.04 26.80
C GLY A 315 -5.12 12.19 26.38
N ASP A 316 -4.96 11.02 27.01
CA ASP A 316 -3.85 10.11 26.73
C ASP A 316 -4.00 9.48 25.34
N TRP A 317 -3.07 9.80 24.44
CA TRP A 317 -2.98 9.12 23.16
C TRP A 317 -2.42 7.70 23.32
N PRO A 318 -2.87 6.74 22.50
CA PRO A 318 -2.36 5.38 22.55
C PRO A 318 -0.89 5.40 22.14
N SER A 319 -0.02 5.01 23.06
CA SER A 319 1.43 4.91 22.82
C SER A 319 1.87 3.46 22.94
N TRP A 320 2.89 3.08 22.17
CA TRP A 320 3.56 1.79 22.34
C TRP A 320 4.40 1.83 23.61
N THR A 321 3.78 1.50 24.75
CA THR A 321 4.47 1.29 26.02
C THR A 321 4.35 -0.18 26.41
N ALA A 322 5.32 -0.69 27.15
CA ALA A 322 5.29 -2.05 27.67
C ALA A 322 3.99 -2.31 28.47
N PRO A 323 3.54 -1.43 29.40
CA PRO A 323 2.24 -1.58 30.06
C PRO A 323 1.03 -1.58 29.11
N ALA A 324 0.99 -0.70 28.11
CA ALA A 324 -0.11 -0.67 27.13
C ALA A 324 -0.15 -1.94 26.26
N LEU A 325 0.99 -2.60 26.10
CA LEU A 325 1.15 -3.90 25.45
C LEU A 325 0.97 -5.09 26.41
N GLY A 326 0.55 -4.84 27.66
CA GLY A 326 0.27 -5.85 28.68
C GLY A 326 1.51 -6.44 29.35
N VAL A 327 2.68 -5.79 29.27
CA VAL A 327 3.87 -6.18 30.04
C VAL A 327 3.68 -5.66 31.47
N GLU A 328 3.59 -6.58 32.42
CA GLU A 328 3.54 -6.26 33.85
C GLU A 328 4.90 -6.57 34.49
N GLY A 329 5.50 -5.57 35.16
CA GLY A 329 6.87 -5.67 35.68
C GLY A 329 7.09 -6.75 36.75
N GLU A 330 6.01 -7.26 37.38
CA GLU A 330 6.10 -8.32 38.39
C GLU A 330 6.14 -9.74 37.77
N GLN A 331 5.68 -9.92 36.53
CA GLN A 331 5.48 -11.25 35.95
C GLN A 331 6.68 -11.77 35.15
N THR A 332 7.46 -10.88 34.55
CA THR A 332 8.59 -11.25 33.68
C THR A 332 9.86 -10.53 34.13
N THR A 333 10.91 -11.30 34.48
CA THR A 333 12.21 -10.75 34.93
C THR A 333 13.37 -11.30 34.11
N GLY A 334 14.52 -10.61 34.15
CA GLY A 334 15.77 -11.10 33.56
C GLY A 334 15.70 -11.25 32.04
N ASP A 335 16.29 -12.33 31.51
CA ASP A 335 16.40 -12.54 30.06
C ASP A 335 15.04 -12.76 29.38
N ALA A 336 14.06 -13.34 30.07
CA ALA A 336 12.70 -13.50 29.54
C ALA A 336 12.04 -12.14 29.26
N LEU A 337 12.26 -11.17 30.14
CA LEU A 337 11.78 -9.80 29.95
C LEU A 337 12.46 -9.16 28.73
N LEU A 338 13.76 -9.39 28.54
CA LEU A 338 14.50 -8.88 27.39
C LEU A 338 14.07 -9.53 26.06
N VAL A 339 13.76 -10.83 26.06
CA VAL A 339 13.19 -11.51 24.89
C VAL A 339 11.86 -10.86 24.51
N GLU A 340 11.00 -10.64 25.50
CA GLU A 340 9.69 -10.03 25.31
C GLU A 340 9.81 -8.58 24.81
N LEU A 341 10.54 -7.73 25.51
CA LEU A 341 10.74 -6.33 25.12
C LEU A 341 11.45 -6.20 23.77
N GLY A 342 12.48 -7.01 23.51
CA GLY A 342 13.16 -7.01 22.21
C GLY A 342 12.22 -7.39 21.07
N THR A 343 11.38 -8.41 21.28
CA THR A 343 10.40 -8.85 20.28
C THR A 343 9.34 -7.79 20.05
N LEU A 344 8.80 -7.20 21.12
CA LEU A 344 7.81 -6.11 21.01
C LEU A 344 8.41 -4.89 20.29
N ALA A 345 9.64 -4.51 20.61
CA ALA A 345 10.34 -3.40 19.97
C ALA A 345 10.46 -3.62 18.46
N ALA A 346 10.92 -4.81 18.02
CA ALA A 346 11.01 -5.15 16.60
C ALA A 346 9.63 -5.19 15.92
N LEU A 347 8.62 -5.72 16.62
CA LEU A 347 7.26 -5.80 16.12
C LEU A 347 6.69 -4.40 15.84
N VAL A 348 6.86 -3.45 16.76
CA VAL A 348 6.25 -2.11 16.64
C VAL A 348 7.16 -1.05 16.00
N GLU A 349 8.42 -1.38 15.70
CA GLU A 349 9.40 -0.42 15.15
C GLU A 349 8.89 0.26 13.87
N GLY A 350 8.84 1.60 13.88
CA GLY A 350 8.36 2.40 12.75
C GLY A 350 6.86 2.34 12.48
N LEU A 351 6.07 1.66 13.32
CA LEU A 351 4.61 1.63 13.20
C LEU A 351 3.95 2.67 14.11
N PRO A 352 2.94 3.41 13.61
CA PRO A 352 2.10 4.19 14.49
C PRO A 352 1.27 3.27 15.41
N PRO A 353 0.94 3.71 16.63
CA PRO A 353 -0.03 3.01 17.48
C PRO A 353 -1.35 2.78 16.77
N GLN A 354 -1.78 1.52 16.71
CA GLN A 354 -2.99 1.12 15.99
C GLN A 354 -3.65 -0.09 16.68
N PRO A 355 -5.00 -0.18 16.70
CA PRO A 355 -5.73 -1.23 17.39
C PRO A 355 -5.28 -2.66 17.04
N GLN A 356 -4.91 -2.89 15.77
CA GLN A 356 -4.47 -4.18 15.27
C GLN A 356 -3.18 -4.65 15.94
N GLY A 357 -2.23 -3.75 16.21
CA GLY A 357 -0.99 -4.13 16.89
C GLY A 357 -1.22 -4.51 18.34
N PHE A 358 -2.09 -3.78 19.06
CA PHE A 358 -2.49 -4.14 20.42
C PHE A 358 -3.23 -5.48 20.46
N ALA A 359 -4.17 -5.70 19.52
CA ALA A 359 -4.89 -6.96 19.39
C ALA A 359 -3.94 -8.13 19.09
N PHE A 360 -2.97 -7.94 18.19
CA PHE A 360 -1.95 -8.93 17.87
C PHE A 360 -1.11 -9.31 19.09
N VAL A 361 -0.59 -8.32 19.81
CA VAL A 361 0.22 -8.56 21.01
C VAL A 361 -0.59 -9.25 22.10
N LYS A 362 -1.84 -8.83 22.31
CA LYS A 362 -2.76 -9.49 23.26
C LYS A 362 -2.97 -10.97 22.89
N ARG A 363 -3.10 -11.26 21.59
CA ARG A 363 -3.21 -12.65 21.09
C ARG A 363 -1.94 -13.46 21.37
N LEU A 364 -0.76 -12.92 21.05
CA LEU A 364 0.52 -13.59 21.34
C LEU A 364 0.68 -13.88 22.84
N ARG A 365 0.34 -12.91 23.70
CA ARG A 365 0.36 -13.10 25.16
C ARG A 365 -0.61 -14.17 25.62
N GLY A 366 -1.85 -14.13 25.14
CA GLY A 366 -2.87 -15.13 25.49
C GLY A 366 -2.46 -16.56 25.11
N ALA A 367 -1.62 -16.69 24.09
CA ALA A 367 -1.04 -17.95 23.66
C ALA A 367 0.25 -18.36 24.42
N GLY A 368 0.75 -17.54 25.35
CA GLY A 368 2.03 -17.78 26.04
C GLY A 368 3.26 -17.63 25.14
N PHE A 369 3.14 -16.94 24.00
CA PHE A 369 4.18 -16.86 22.97
C PHE A 369 5.55 -16.44 23.53
N PHE A 370 5.60 -15.39 24.35
CA PHE A 370 6.86 -14.82 24.84
C PHE A 370 7.59 -15.74 25.82
N THR A 371 6.85 -16.40 26.72
CA THR A 371 7.40 -17.41 27.63
C THR A 371 7.97 -18.59 26.84
N ILE A 372 7.20 -19.11 25.89
CA ILE A 372 7.62 -20.23 25.05
C ILE A 372 8.81 -19.83 24.16
N LEU A 373 8.85 -18.58 23.68
CA LEU A 373 9.97 -18.06 22.89
C LEU A 373 11.28 -18.02 23.71
N ALA A 374 11.20 -17.66 24.99
CA ALA A 374 12.35 -17.63 25.89
C ALA A 374 12.82 -19.04 26.27
N GLU A 375 11.91 -19.98 26.50
CA GLU A 375 12.22 -21.32 27.04
C GLU A 375 12.45 -22.39 25.97
N HIS A 376 11.70 -22.33 24.87
CA HIS A 376 11.60 -23.39 23.86
C HIS A 376 11.92 -22.90 22.44
N GLY A 377 12.15 -21.60 22.27
CA GLY A 377 12.55 -20.98 21.01
C GLY A 377 11.41 -20.71 20.04
N PHE A 378 11.78 -20.14 18.90
CA PHE A 378 10.82 -19.50 17.97
C PHE A 378 9.82 -20.45 17.32
N GLY A 379 10.24 -21.67 16.93
CA GLY A 379 9.34 -22.63 16.29
C GLY A 379 8.20 -23.07 17.23
N ALA A 380 8.52 -23.36 18.50
CA ALA A 380 7.54 -23.71 19.51
C ALA A 380 6.60 -22.52 19.81
N ALA A 381 7.16 -21.31 19.88
CA ALA A 381 6.38 -20.09 20.11
C ALA A 381 5.38 -19.83 18.98
N LEU A 382 5.80 -19.96 17.72
CA LEU A 382 4.90 -19.84 16.56
C LEU A 382 3.80 -20.89 16.58
N ALA A 383 4.13 -22.15 16.90
CA ALA A 383 3.12 -23.21 17.01
C ALA A 383 2.08 -22.88 18.11
N ALA A 384 2.51 -22.32 19.23
CA ALA A 384 1.61 -21.93 20.32
C ALA A 384 0.71 -20.73 19.96
N ALA A 385 1.20 -19.79 19.15
CA ALA A 385 0.41 -18.64 18.69
C ALA A 385 -0.81 -19.03 17.82
N GLY A 386 -0.86 -20.28 17.34
CA GLY A 386 -1.95 -20.83 16.55
C GLY A 386 -1.96 -20.32 15.12
N ASP A 387 -3.15 -20.20 14.54
CA ASP A 387 -3.33 -19.78 13.15
C ASP A 387 -3.01 -18.28 12.96
N LEU A 388 -1.83 -17.97 12.44
CA LEU A 388 -1.40 -16.61 12.12
C LEU A 388 -1.74 -16.18 10.67
N ASP A 389 -2.39 -17.05 9.90
CA ASP A 389 -2.73 -16.84 8.49
C ASP A 389 -4.21 -16.56 8.24
N SER A 390 -5.04 -16.64 9.29
CA SER A 390 -6.48 -16.44 9.26
C SER A 390 -6.91 -15.10 8.66
N GLU A 391 -6.14 -14.03 8.90
CA GLU A 391 -6.48 -12.67 8.52
C GLU A 391 -5.28 -11.95 7.88
N PRO A 392 -5.47 -11.17 6.79
CA PRO A 392 -4.36 -10.49 6.11
C PRO A 392 -3.52 -9.59 7.02
N TRP A 393 -4.13 -8.91 7.98
CA TRP A 393 -3.40 -8.04 8.92
C TRP A 393 -2.62 -8.83 9.98
N VAL A 394 -3.12 -10.00 10.39
CA VAL A 394 -2.41 -10.92 11.30
C VAL A 394 -1.16 -11.45 10.60
N ARG A 395 -1.29 -11.87 9.33
CA ARG A 395 -0.15 -12.30 8.51
C ARG A 395 0.91 -11.20 8.37
N ALA A 396 0.48 -9.97 8.09
CA ALA A 396 1.39 -8.83 7.99
C ALA A 396 2.14 -8.55 9.29
N MET A 397 1.49 -8.69 10.45
CA MET A 397 2.13 -8.56 11.76
C MET A 397 3.03 -9.75 12.10
N ALA A 398 2.62 -10.96 11.76
CA ALA A 398 3.39 -12.18 11.97
C ALA A 398 4.72 -12.17 11.20
N ALA A 399 4.73 -11.63 9.98
CA ALA A 399 5.96 -11.45 9.20
C ALA A 399 7.02 -10.59 9.93
N ARG A 400 6.59 -9.71 10.84
CA ARG A 400 7.47 -8.85 11.65
C ARG A 400 8.04 -9.55 12.88
N LEU A 401 7.63 -10.79 13.18
CA LEU A 401 8.19 -11.59 14.28
C LEU A 401 9.53 -12.26 13.92
N MET A 402 9.97 -12.20 12.65
CA MET A 402 11.23 -12.80 12.22
C MET A 402 12.45 -12.42 13.08
N PRO A 403 12.62 -11.15 13.54
CA PRO A 403 13.72 -10.78 14.43
C PRO A 403 13.69 -11.48 15.79
N ALA A 404 12.52 -11.94 16.27
CA ALA A 404 12.34 -12.58 17.57
C ALA A 404 13.19 -13.85 17.71
N HIS A 405 13.37 -14.60 16.62
CA HIS A 405 14.26 -15.76 16.59
C HIS A 405 15.72 -15.39 16.90
N GLY A 406 16.22 -14.33 16.27
CA GLY A 406 17.58 -13.85 16.48
C GLY A 406 17.77 -13.28 17.90
N ILE A 407 16.76 -12.57 18.41
CA ILE A 407 16.75 -11.99 19.76
C ILE A 407 16.86 -13.09 20.83
N SER A 408 15.96 -14.09 20.78
CA SER A 408 15.95 -15.21 21.73
C SER A 408 17.27 -15.98 21.71
N ARG A 409 17.80 -16.28 20.52
CA ARG A 409 19.08 -17.00 20.39
C ARG A 409 20.29 -16.23 20.92
N ARG A 410 20.35 -14.91 20.72
CA ARG A 410 21.48 -14.10 21.20
C ARG A 410 21.46 -13.98 22.72
N LEU A 411 20.29 -13.76 23.32
CA LEU A 411 20.17 -13.71 24.79
C LEU A 411 20.52 -15.06 25.43
N ALA A 412 20.09 -16.17 24.84
CA ALA A 412 20.46 -17.50 25.31
C ALA A 412 21.98 -17.76 25.24
N ALA A 413 22.68 -17.14 24.28
CA ALA A 413 24.13 -17.26 24.14
C ALA A 413 24.90 -16.34 25.11
N GLU A 414 24.33 -15.18 25.45
CA GLU A 414 24.98 -14.18 26.30
C GLU A 414 24.06 -13.68 27.44
N PRO A 415 23.77 -14.52 28.44
CA PRO A 415 22.85 -14.18 29.54
C PRO A 415 23.38 -13.01 30.39
N GLY A 416 22.49 -12.41 31.18
CA GLY A 416 22.86 -11.34 32.12
C GLY A 416 23.10 -9.99 31.44
N LEU A 417 22.31 -9.69 30.40
CA LEU A 417 22.41 -8.43 29.67
C LEU A 417 21.99 -7.23 30.53
N ILE A 418 21.01 -7.39 31.44
CA ILE A 418 20.53 -6.29 32.31
C ILE A 418 21.67 -5.79 33.21
N GLU A 419 22.44 -6.69 33.82
CA GLU A 419 23.59 -6.35 34.66
C GLU A 419 24.67 -5.62 33.86
N ARG A 420 24.93 -6.07 32.61
CA ARG A 420 25.86 -5.40 31.70
C ARG A 420 25.38 -4.00 31.32
N LEU A 421 24.08 -3.80 31.11
CA LEU A 421 23.50 -2.49 30.86
C LEU A 421 23.67 -1.56 32.07
N GLY A 422 23.47 -2.07 33.28
CA GLY A 422 23.76 -1.35 34.53
C GLY A 422 25.23 -0.92 34.66
N ALA A 423 26.16 -1.71 34.11
CA ALA A 423 27.60 -1.46 34.16
C ALA A 423 28.16 -0.70 32.94
N ALA A 424 27.38 -0.51 31.86
CA ALA A 424 27.85 0.05 30.59
C ALA A 424 28.26 1.53 30.67
N GLY A 425 27.89 2.23 31.75
CA GLY A 425 27.98 3.67 31.88
C GLY A 425 26.87 4.38 31.08
N GLY A 426 26.66 5.69 31.32
CA GLY A 426 25.59 6.45 30.66
C GLY A 426 25.87 6.81 29.18
N GLY A 427 24.98 7.62 28.60
CA GLY A 427 25.13 8.15 27.24
C GLY A 427 24.81 7.10 26.17
N SER A 428 25.68 6.95 25.15
CA SER A 428 25.43 6.04 24.02
C SER A 428 25.90 4.59 24.24
N ALA A 429 26.54 4.29 25.37
CA ALA A 429 27.07 2.95 25.65
C ALA A 429 25.97 1.90 25.86
N PRO A 430 24.91 2.14 26.67
CA PRO A 430 23.83 1.16 26.86
C PRO A 430 23.11 0.83 25.54
N VAL A 431 22.92 1.84 24.69
CA VAL A 431 22.29 1.68 23.37
C VAL A 431 23.12 0.78 22.47
N ARG A 432 24.45 0.97 22.45
CA ARG A 432 25.35 0.13 21.65
C ARG A 432 25.31 -1.32 22.11
N VAL A 433 25.25 -1.54 23.42
CA VAL A 433 25.11 -2.88 24.02
C VAL A 433 23.79 -3.50 23.60
N VAL A 434 22.64 -2.84 23.79
CA VAL A 434 21.34 -3.39 23.35
C VAL A 434 21.31 -3.65 21.85
N ARG A 435 21.83 -2.73 21.02
CA ARG A 435 21.85 -2.90 19.57
C ARG A 435 22.69 -4.10 19.14
N ALA A 436 23.88 -4.26 19.71
CA ALA A 436 24.77 -5.37 19.38
C ALA A 436 24.18 -6.71 19.87
N GLU A 437 23.86 -6.78 21.16
CA GLU A 437 23.52 -8.06 21.81
C GLU A 437 22.08 -8.49 21.54
N LEU A 438 21.13 -7.56 21.48
CA LEU A 438 19.72 -7.90 21.29
C LEU A 438 19.37 -7.97 19.80
N PHE A 439 19.84 -7.01 18.99
CA PHE A 439 19.42 -6.86 17.59
C PHE A 439 20.50 -7.23 16.56
N GLY A 440 21.71 -7.60 16.97
CA GLY A 440 22.78 -7.98 16.04
C GLY A 440 23.23 -6.84 15.13
N GLY A 441 23.12 -5.59 15.61
CA GLY A 441 23.42 -4.39 14.82
C GLY A 441 22.24 -3.81 14.06
N ALA A 442 21.12 -4.53 13.96
CA ALA A 442 19.89 -4.05 13.31
C ALA A 442 19.06 -3.16 14.26
N GLY A 443 18.03 -2.50 13.70
CA GLY A 443 17.10 -1.65 14.46
C GLY A 443 17.67 -0.25 14.74
N GLU A 444 16.96 0.76 14.25
CA GLU A 444 17.32 2.15 14.48
C GLU A 444 16.75 2.64 15.81
N GLU A 445 15.47 2.38 16.07
CA GLU A 445 14.71 2.88 17.21
C GLU A 445 14.51 1.84 18.31
N ALA A 446 14.44 0.56 17.93
CA ALA A 446 14.16 -0.53 18.86
C ALA A 446 15.07 -0.57 20.10
N PRO A 447 16.42 -0.35 20.01
CA PRO A 447 17.27 -0.32 21.20
C PRO A 447 16.91 0.77 22.21
N PHE A 448 16.50 1.94 21.74
CA PHE A 448 16.11 3.06 22.60
C PHE A 448 14.76 2.83 23.26
N TRP A 449 13.85 2.14 22.56
CA TRP A 449 12.56 1.75 23.14
C TRP A 449 12.76 0.75 24.27
N VAL A 450 13.56 -0.30 24.06
CA VAL A 450 13.86 -1.32 25.09
C VAL A 450 14.43 -0.70 26.36
N LEU A 451 15.41 0.21 26.24
CA LEU A 451 15.99 0.89 27.41
C LEU A 451 14.96 1.71 28.20
N ARG A 452 14.06 2.41 27.50
CA ARG A 452 12.98 3.18 28.13
C ARG A 452 12.00 2.28 28.88
N GLU A 453 11.62 1.16 28.28
CA GLU A 453 10.71 0.21 28.93
C GLU A 453 11.38 -0.49 30.12
N LEU A 454 12.66 -0.85 30.04
CA LEU A 454 13.39 -1.41 31.18
C LEU A 454 13.41 -0.44 32.38
N VAL A 455 13.64 0.85 32.15
CA VAL A 455 13.58 1.86 33.21
C VAL A 455 12.15 2.04 33.72
N ARG A 456 11.16 2.12 32.82
CA ARG A 456 9.73 2.26 33.19
C ARG A 456 9.24 1.09 34.06
N LEU A 457 9.68 -0.12 33.77
CA LEU A 457 9.33 -1.33 34.52
C LEU A 457 10.19 -1.52 35.78
N GLY A 458 11.14 -0.61 36.06
CA GLY A 458 12.03 -0.70 37.23
C GLY A 458 13.12 -1.77 37.11
N ALA A 459 13.32 -2.34 35.92
CA ALA A 459 14.34 -3.37 35.65
C ALA A 459 15.74 -2.77 35.40
N LEU A 460 15.83 -1.48 35.10
CA LEU A 460 17.09 -0.74 34.92
C LEU A 460 17.01 0.61 35.63
N ASP A 461 18.09 1.02 36.29
CA ASP A 461 18.18 2.36 36.88
C ASP A 461 18.22 3.42 35.77
N ALA A 462 17.40 4.47 35.90
CA ALA A 462 17.40 5.61 34.98
C ALA A 462 18.80 6.24 34.86
N ALA A 463 19.59 6.26 35.94
CA ALA A 463 20.96 6.76 35.94
C ALA A 463 21.90 5.92 35.06
N ALA A 464 21.65 4.61 34.94
CA ALA A 464 22.43 3.73 34.07
C ALA A 464 22.11 3.95 32.59
N ALA A 465 20.84 4.21 32.25
CA ALA A 465 20.44 4.52 30.88
C ALA A 465 20.81 5.96 30.45
N GLY A 466 20.78 6.92 31.38
CA GLY A 466 21.18 8.32 31.15
C GLY A 466 20.46 8.96 29.95
N ASP A 467 21.21 9.71 29.14
CA ASP A 467 20.69 10.45 27.97
C ASP A 467 20.05 9.56 26.89
N ALA A 468 20.28 8.23 26.91
CA ALA A 468 19.64 7.31 25.98
C ALA A 468 18.11 7.32 26.10
N LEU A 469 17.58 7.65 27.28
CA LEU A 469 16.15 7.76 27.53
C LEU A 469 15.52 8.95 26.82
N ALA A 470 16.32 9.97 26.49
CA ALA A 470 15.86 11.17 25.84
C ALA A 470 15.82 11.03 24.31
N VAL A 471 16.30 9.95 23.69
CA VAL A 471 16.45 9.89 22.23
C VAL A 471 15.08 9.89 21.50
N PRO A 472 14.85 10.84 20.58
CA PRO A 472 13.59 10.96 19.86
C PRO A 472 13.45 9.86 18.79
N THR A 473 12.22 9.50 18.43
CA THR A 473 11.95 8.64 17.27
C THR A 473 12.27 9.40 15.97
N SER A 474 12.52 8.68 14.87
CA SER A 474 12.71 9.27 13.53
C SER A 474 11.50 10.09 13.07
N ALA A 475 10.30 9.69 13.48
CA ALA A 475 9.08 10.46 13.25
C ALA A 475 9.15 11.80 14.00
N LEU A 476 9.53 11.78 15.29
CA LEU A 476 9.70 12.98 16.09
C LEU A 476 10.78 13.92 15.51
N VAL A 477 11.92 13.39 15.09
CA VAL A 477 12.98 14.18 14.42
C VAL A 477 12.46 14.86 13.15
N ARG A 478 11.77 14.10 12.28
CA ARG A 478 11.22 14.65 11.02
C ARG A 478 10.19 15.73 11.29
N ASN A 479 9.31 15.53 12.27
CA ASN A 479 8.30 16.51 12.63
C ASN A 479 8.95 17.75 13.27
N ALA A 480 9.94 17.58 14.13
CA ALA A 480 10.70 18.69 14.71
C ALA A 480 11.40 19.52 13.63
N PHE A 481 11.95 18.89 12.59
CA PHE A 481 12.50 19.58 11.43
C PHE A 481 11.44 20.34 10.64
N ARG A 482 10.29 19.71 10.34
CA ARG A 482 9.19 20.35 9.60
C ARG A 482 8.66 21.58 10.33
N LEU A 483 8.66 21.55 11.66
CA LEU A 483 8.24 22.65 12.52
C LEU A 483 9.35 23.68 12.78
N GLY A 484 10.52 23.52 12.17
CA GLY A 484 11.64 24.44 12.31
C GLY A 484 12.33 24.42 13.68
N LEU A 485 12.05 23.40 14.51
CA LEU A 485 12.72 23.21 15.80
C LEU A 485 14.15 22.71 15.62
N THR A 486 14.45 22.08 14.49
CA THR A 486 15.78 21.61 14.12
C THR A 486 16.17 22.12 12.74
N GLY A 487 17.46 22.33 12.50
CA GLY A 487 17.96 22.85 11.22
C GLY A 487 18.03 21.81 10.10
N ARG A 488 17.87 20.52 10.42
CA ARG A 488 18.07 19.35 9.53
C ARG A 488 17.08 18.22 9.84
N ALA A 489 16.66 17.50 8.81
CA ALA A 489 15.78 16.33 8.91
C ALA A 489 16.54 15.04 9.26
N ASP A 490 17.84 15.05 9.00
CA ASP A 490 18.79 13.98 9.28
C ASP A 490 19.68 14.35 10.47
N VAL A 491 19.80 13.43 11.42
CA VAL A 491 20.63 13.59 12.62
C VAL A 491 21.86 12.71 12.45
N ALA A 492 23.04 13.31 12.49
CA ALA A 492 24.29 12.63 12.16
C ALA A 492 24.97 11.98 13.38
N SER A 493 24.57 12.34 14.60
CA SER A 493 25.16 11.81 15.83
C SER A 493 24.16 11.65 16.98
N PHE A 494 24.59 10.91 18.02
CA PHE A 494 23.82 10.72 19.25
C PHE A 494 23.66 12.03 20.04
N GLU A 495 24.71 12.86 20.08
CA GLU A 495 24.66 14.17 20.74
C GLU A 495 23.64 15.10 20.07
N GLU A 496 23.56 15.05 18.74
CA GLU A 496 22.53 15.80 18.00
C GLU A 496 21.13 15.28 18.33
N LEU A 497 20.92 13.95 18.47
CA LEU A 497 19.63 13.38 18.88
C LEU A 497 19.19 13.85 20.27
N VAL A 498 20.12 13.88 21.24
CA VAL A 498 19.88 14.41 22.59
C VAL A 498 19.55 15.91 22.54
N SER A 499 20.24 16.67 21.70
CA SER A 499 19.97 18.10 21.48
C SER A 499 18.57 18.34 20.92
N VAL A 500 18.13 17.55 19.94
CA VAL A 500 16.76 17.60 19.41
C VAL A 500 15.74 17.33 20.52
N SER A 501 15.96 16.30 21.33
CA SER A 501 15.07 15.99 22.45
C SER A 501 15.01 17.10 23.49
N THR A 502 16.17 17.69 23.82
CA THR A 502 16.25 18.82 24.75
C THR A 502 15.48 20.02 24.22
N ALA A 503 15.60 20.31 22.92
CA ALA A 503 14.87 21.40 22.27
C ALA A 503 13.35 21.17 22.26
N VAL A 504 12.91 19.94 21.99
CA VAL A 504 11.50 19.55 22.06
C VAL A 504 11.00 19.63 23.51
N THR A 505 11.72 19.03 24.45
CA THR A 505 11.38 19.02 25.88
C THR A 505 11.28 20.44 26.47
N ALA A 506 12.20 21.33 26.12
CA ALA A 506 12.15 22.73 26.55
C ALA A 506 10.90 23.48 26.05
N ARG A 507 10.32 23.03 24.94
CA ARG A 507 9.14 23.64 24.32
C ARG A 507 7.83 23.01 24.77
N PHE A 508 7.82 21.70 24.96
CA PHE A 508 6.58 20.95 25.19
C PHE A 508 6.46 20.40 26.63
N GLY A 509 7.58 20.21 27.34
CA GLY A 509 7.64 19.57 28.66
C GLY A 509 8.41 18.24 28.62
N ALA A 510 8.68 17.64 29.78
CA ALA A 510 9.45 16.39 29.89
C ALA A 510 8.61 15.11 29.67
N ASP A 511 7.30 15.25 29.52
CA ASP A 511 6.41 14.10 29.42
C ASP A 511 6.57 13.36 28.08
N ALA A 512 6.71 12.03 28.17
CA ALA A 512 6.89 11.17 27.02
C ALA A 512 5.56 11.05 26.24
N GLY A 513 5.43 11.76 25.11
CA GLY A 513 4.22 11.70 24.26
C GLY A 513 4.21 12.63 23.05
N TYR A 514 5.15 13.58 22.95
CA TYR A 514 5.11 14.60 21.90
C TYR A 514 5.36 14.10 20.48
N GLY A 515 5.84 12.86 20.28
CA GLY A 515 5.98 12.27 18.94
C GLY A 515 4.66 12.24 18.17
N GLU A 516 3.57 11.89 18.86
CA GLU A 516 2.23 11.80 18.29
C GLU A 516 1.56 13.17 18.20
N ALA A 517 1.77 14.04 19.19
CA ALA A 517 1.30 15.44 19.13
C ALA A 517 1.94 16.20 17.96
N LEU A 518 3.25 16.02 17.74
CA LEU A 518 3.96 16.63 16.62
C LEU A 518 3.57 15.99 15.29
N ALA A 519 3.25 14.69 15.25
CA ALA A 519 2.69 14.04 14.06
C ALA A 519 1.26 14.53 13.76
N ALA A 520 0.43 14.77 14.78
CA ALA A 520 -0.90 15.35 14.64
C ALA A 520 -0.83 16.82 14.21
N LEU A 521 0.15 17.58 14.73
CA LEU A 521 0.41 18.95 14.29
C LEU A 521 0.89 18.98 12.84
N ASP A 522 1.80 18.09 12.48
CA ASP A 522 2.32 17.94 11.13
C ASP A 522 1.18 17.63 10.13
N ARG A 523 0.25 16.75 10.52
CA ARG A 523 -0.99 16.48 9.76
C ARG A 523 -1.92 17.68 9.72
N GLY A 524 -2.16 18.34 10.85
CA GLY A 524 -3.05 19.51 10.96
C GLY A 524 -2.54 20.74 10.22
N LEU A 525 -1.22 20.85 10.02
CA LEU A 525 -0.57 21.89 9.23
C LEU A 525 -0.37 21.50 7.76
N GLY A 526 -0.77 20.30 7.35
CA GLY A 526 -0.59 19.79 5.98
C GLY A 526 0.88 19.63 5.58
N LEU A 527 1.78 19.52 6.55
CA LEU A 527 3.22 19.35 6.34
C LEU A 527 3.60 17.88 6.10
N THR A 528 2.73 16.95 6.52
CA THR A 528 2.65 15.59 6.01
C THR A 528 1.41 15.40 5.14
N ALA A 529 1.63 14.84 3.96
CA ALA A 529 0.60 14.40 3.02
C ALA A 529 0.13 12.98 3.32
#